data_AF-X1VQF9-F1
#
_entry.id   AF-X1VQF9-F1
#
_cell.length_a   1.000
_cell.length_b   1.000
_cell.length_c   1.000
_cell.angle_alpha   90.00
_cell.angle_beta   90.00
_cell.angle_gamma   90.00
#
_symmetry.space_group_name_H-M   'P 1'
#
loop_
_entity.id
_entity.type
_entity.pdbx_description
1 polymer ?
#
loop_
_entity_poly.entity_id
_entity_poly.type
_entity_poly.pdbx_seq_one_letter_code
_entity_poly.pdbx_strand_id
1 'polypeptide(L)'
;LSEELIRQGYALACQTEVNDNLIIQLPQFQELSIKSVSGSEFFEEHKNKISGIYEINPVVKSISLRVPPPTLEDSYSDLKRLEREFKKKLAIEDLNCEYSVLRKLAHVVREEKGEITIILFRQCQSWTIIDVKEAKAAKNIYGLACDIGTTTVVLYLVELTSGKILSTTSSYNQQLKCGEDIISRINYAQKPDPHNPLGLLP
;
A
#
# COMPACT_ATOMS: atom_id res chain seq x y z
N LEU A 1 -38.91 0.30 2.62
CA LEU A 1 -38.72 -1.08 2.12
C LEU A 1 -39.79 -1.39 1.09
N SER A 2 -39.55 -2.33 0.18
CA SER A 2 -40.62 -2.86 -0.69
C SER A 2 -41.67 -3.61 0.14
N GLU A 3 -42.91 -3.67 -0.35
CA GLU A 3 -44.01 -4.37 0.33
C GLU A 3 -43.70 -5.85 0.60
N GLU A 4 -42.98 -6.49 -0.32
CA GLU A 4 -42.57 -7.89 -0.20
C GLU A 4 -41.62 -8.14 0.97
N LEU A 5 -40.65 -7.25 1.21
CA LEU A 5 -39.72 -7.36 2.33
C LEU A 5 -40.41 -7.07 3.67
N ILE A 6 -41.36 -6.13 3.70
CA ILE A 6 -42.17 -5.86 4.90
C ILE A 6 -43.00 -7.09 5.26
N ARG A 7 -43.61 -7.75 4.27
CA ARG A 7 -44.35 -9.02 4.48
C ARG A 7 -43.46 -10.17 4.96
N GLN A 8 -42.17 -10.15 4.64
CA GLN A 8 -41.18 -11.11 5.13
C GLN A 8 -40.63 -10.77 6.52
N GLY A 9 -41.10 -9.68 7.15
CA GLY A 9 -40.71 -9.31 8.51
C GLY A 9 -39.46 -8.43 8.60
N TYR A 10 -38.99 -7.86 7.49
CA TYR A 10 -37.88 -6.91 7.50
C TYR A 10 -38.33 -5.51 7.92
N ALA A 11 -37.52 -4.87 8.77
CA ALA A 11 -37.73 -3.50 9.22
C ALA A 11 -36.42 -2.69 9.16
N LEU A 12 -36.51 -1.37 9.02
CA LEU A 12 -35.32 -0.50 9.10
C LEU A 12 -34.95 -0.29 10.56
N ALA A 13 -33.78 -0.78 10.97
CA ALA A 13 -33.32 -0.69 12.35
C ALA A 13 -33.32 0.75 12.89
N CYS A 14 -32.97 1.74 12.05
CA CYS A 14 -32.92 3.15 12.45
C CYS A 14 -34.28 3.86 12.50
N GLN A 15 -35.37 3.21 12.06
CA GLN A 15 -36.72 3.79 12.02
C GLN A 15 -37.76 2.92 12.73
N THR A 16 -37.32 1.89 13.44
CA THR A 16 -38.22 0.95 14.13
C THR A 16 -38.07 1.16 15.63
N GLU A 17 -39.16 1.56 16.28
CA GLU A 17 -39.23 1.67 17.74
C GLU A 17 -39.63 0.33 18.37
N VAL A 18 -38.97 0.00 19.48
CA VAL A 18 -39.18 -1.25 20.22
C VAL A 18 -40.14 -0.99 21.38
N ASN A 19 -41.34 -1.56 21.31
CA ASN A 19 -42.40 -1.34 22.29
C ASN A 19 -42.66 -2.52 23.23
N ASP A 20 -42.09 -3.70 22.95
CA ASP A 20 -42.18 -4.90 23.80
C ASP A 20 -40.98 -5.82 23.52
N ASN A 21 -40.86 -6.92 24.26
CA ASN A 21 -39.83 -7.93 24.08
C ASN A 21 -39.89 -8.52 22.66
N LEU A 22 -38.76 -8.51 21.95
CA LEU A 22 -38.65 -9.10 20.63
C LEU A 22 -37.35 -9.88 20.44
N ILE A 23 -37.39 -10.82 19.49
CA ILE A 23 -36.23 -11.54 18.99
C ILE A 23 -35.97 -11.06 17.57
N ILE A 24 -34.77 -10.53 17.33
CA ILE A 24 -34.36 -10.01 16.02
C ILE A 24 -33.41 -11.02 15.37
N GLN A 25 -33.71 -11.41 14.14
CA GLN A 25 -32.76 -12.13 13.30
C GLN A 25 -32.10 -11.13 12.36
N LEU A 26 -30.79 -10.96 12.48
CA LEU A 26 -30.03 -10.21 11.51
C LEU A 26 -30.05 -10.99 10.19
N PRO A 27 -30.37 -10.37 9.04
CA PRO A 27 -30.15 -11.03 7.77
C PRO A 27 -28.70 -11.52 7.74
N GLN A 28 -28.48 -12.73 7.23
CA GLN A 28 -27.13 -13.14 6.87
C GLN A 28 -26.66 -12.11 5.84
N PHE A 29 -25.86 -11.16 6.30
CA PHE A 29 -25.18 -10.22 5.42
C PHE A 29 -24.27 -11.09 4.56
N GLN A 30 -24.76 -11.54 3.40
CA GLN A 30 -23.90 -11.74 2.24
C GLN A 30 -22.99 -10.54 2.23
N GLU A 31 -21.68 -10.76 2.28
CA GLU A 31 -20.63 -9.75 2.23
C GLU A 31 -21.07 -8.61 1.31
N LEU A 32 -21.74 -7.61 1.88
CA LEU A 32 -22.18 -6.46 1.13
C LEU A 32 -20.87 -5.72 0.98
N SER A 33 -20.17 -6.05 -0.11
CA SER A 33 -19.03 -5.30 -0.61
C SER A 33 -19.40 -3.85 -0.39
N ILE A 34 -18.67 -3.17 0.49
CA ILE A 34 -18.90 -1.77 0.82
C ILE A 34 -18.55 -1.01 -0.46
N LYS A 35 -19.48 -1.00 -1.42
CA LYS A 35 -19.36 -0.37 -2.72
C LYS A 35 -19.74 1.11 -2.65
N SER A 36 -20.09 1.62 -1.47
CA SER A 36 -20.97 2.79 -1.37
C SER A 36 -20.53 3.91 -0.42
N VAL A 37 -19.25 4.01 -0.02
CA VAL A 37 -18.78 5.22 0.70
C VAL A 37 -17.43 5.76 0.23
N SER A 38 -16.69 5.04 -0.62
CA SER A 38 -15.36 5.50 -1.06
C SER A 38 -15.06 5.08 -2.50
N GLY A 39 -15.99 5.32 -3.41
CA GLY A 39 -15.68 5.22 -4.83
C GLY A 39 -14.61 6.25 -5.19
N SER A 40 -13.58 5.83 -5.93
CA SER A 40 -12.64 6.75 -6.58
C SER A 40 -13.34 7.80 -7.44
N GLU A 41 -14.61 7.56 -7.82
CA GLU A 41 -15.51 8.51 -8.47
C GLU A 41 -15.54 9.88 -7.79
N PHE A 42 -15.59 9.97 -6.46
CA PHE A 42 -15.56 11.29 -5.79
C PHE A 42 -14.27 12.05 -6.06
N PHE A 43 -13.11 11.38 -6.04
CA PHE A 43 -11.81 11.99 -6.33
C PHE A 43 -11.63 12.31 -7.82
N GLU A 44 -12.10 11.46 -8.72
CA GLU A 44 -12.03 11.69 -10.17
C GLU A 44 -12.99 12.82 -10.60
N GLU A 45 -14.21 12.89 -10.05
CA GLU A 45 -15.19 13.95 -10.32
C GLU A 45 -14.78 15.30 -9.71
N HIS A 46 -14.06 15.29 -8.58
CA HIS A 46 -13.63 16.51 -7.87
C HIS A 46 -12.15 16.85 -8.07
N LYS A 47 -11.42 16.15 -8.95
CA LYS A 47 -10.00 16.41 -9.23
C LYS A 47 -9.71 17.87 -9.58
N ASN A 48 -10.62 18.50 -10.32
CA ASN A 48 -10.55 19.90 -10.72
C ASN A 48 -10.98 20.90 -9.62
N LYS A 49 -11.60 20.43 -8.53
CA LYS A 49 -12.01 21.24 -7.37
C LYS A 49 -10.95 21.26 -6.27
N ILE A 50 -9.99 20.34 -6.28
CA ILE A 50 -8.83 20.35 -5.40
C ILE A 50 -7.82 21.35 -6.01
N SER A 51 -7.81 22.57 -5.49
CA SER A 51 -6.93 23.65 -5.94
C SER A 51 -5.45 23.30 -5.73
N GLY A 52 -4.71 23.01 -6.80
CA GLY A 52 -3.24 22.91 -6.78
C GLY A 52 -2.64 22.18 -7.99
N ILE A 53 -1.45 22.60 -8.43
CA ILE A 53 -0.60 21.79 -9.31
C ILE A 53 0.20 20.88 -8.38
N TYR A 54 -0.06 19.57 -8.42
CA TYR A 54 0.65 18.58 -7.61
C TYR A 54 1.65 17.82 -8.48
N GLU A 55 2.93 17.86 -8.11
CA GLU A 55 3.95 17.02 -8.74
C GLU A 55 3.92 15.62 -8.11
N ILE A 56 3.80 14.59 -8.95
CA ILE A 56 3.81 13.19 -8.49
C ILE A 56 5.26 12.81 -8.20
N ASN A 57 5.62 12.78 -6.92
CA ASN A 57 6.95 12.46 -6.46
C ASN A 57 6.91 11.32 -5.43
N PRO A 58 6.68 10.06 -5.87
CA PRO A 58 6.54 8.93 -4.96
C PRO A 58 7.85 8.63 -4.22
N VAL A 59 7.71 8.07 -3.02
CA VAL A 59 8.86 7.61 -2.21
C VAL A 59 9.56 6.40 -2.84
N VAL A 60 8.87 5.65 -3.71
CA VAL A 60 9.47 4.56 -4.50
C VAL A 60 9.59 4.98 -5.95
N LYS A 61 10.77 4.83 -6.54
CA LYS A 61 11.03 5.13 -7.96
C LYS A 61 11.69 3.97 -8.67
N SER A 62 11.32 3.76 -9.92
CA SER A 62 12.00 2.82 -10.83
C SER A 62 12.80 3.64 -11.82
N ILE A 63 14.10 3.35 -11.91
CA ILE A 63 15.01 4.05 -12.83
C ILE A 63 15.76 3.03 -13.67
N SER A 64 15.72 3.21 -14.99
CA SER A 64 16.57 2.46 -15.91
C SER A 64 17.94 3.13 -16.02
N LEU A 65 18.98 2.34 -15.79
CA LEU A 65 20.37 2.80 -15.80
C LEU A 65 21.23 1.80 -16.57
N ARG A 66 22.24 2.31 -17.26
CA ARG A 66 23.27 1.49 -17.89
C ARG A 66 24.55 1.60 -17.08
N VAL A 67 25.04 0.47 -16.58
CA VAL A 67 26.33 0.37 -15.89
C VAL A 67 27.36 -0.17 -16.88
N PRO A 68 28.46 0.54 -17.15
CA PRO A 68 29.48 0.06 -18.09
C PRO A 68 30.12 -1.24 -17.58
N PRO A 69 30.52 -2.17 -18.47
CA PRO A 69 31.25 -3.38 -18.08
C PRO A 69 32.63 -3.04 -17.51
N PRO A 70 33.23 -3.91 -16.68
CA PRO A 70 34.52 -3.62 -16.06
C PRO A 70 35.60 -3.71 -17.13
N THR A 71 36.59 -2.82 -17.04
CA THR A 71 37.76 -2.83 -17.93
C THR A 71 39.03 -2.96 -17.10
N LEU A 72 40.17 -3.21 -17.76
CA LEU A 72 41.47 -3.24 -17.06
C LEU A 72 41.80 -1.88 -16.41
N GLU A 73 41.31 -0.79 -16.99
CA GLU A 73 41.49 0.58 -16.50
C GLU A 73 40.45 0.97 -15.42
N ASP A 74 39.32 0.24 -15.34
CA ASP A 74 38.20 0.50 -14.43
C ASP A 74 37.73 -0.79 -13.75
N SER A 75 38.50 -1.23 -12.75
CA SER A 75 38.32 -2.49 -12.01
C SER A 75 37.49 -2.34 -10.71
N TYR A 76 36.79 -1.21 -10.55
CA TYR A 76 35.94 -0.97 -9.38
C TYR A 76 34.79 -1.98 -9.26
N SER A 77 34.31 -2.19 -8.03
CA SER A 77 33.18 -3.09 -7.75
C SER A 77 31.91 -2.67 -8.49
N ASP A 78 31.01 -3.62 -8.75
CA ASP A 78 29.72 -3.37 -9.40
C ASP A 78 28.93 -2.26 -8.69
N LEU A 79 28.95 -2.26 -7.35
CA LEU A 79 28.33 -1.22 -6.53
C LEU A 79 28.97 0.16 -6.74
N LYS A 80 30.31 0.25 -6.70
CA LYS A 80 31.01 1.55 -6.88
C LYS A 80 30.78 2.12 -8.28
N ARG A 81 30.76 1.27 -9.29
CA ARG A 81 30.47 1.67 -10.67
C ARG A 81 29.02 2.13 -10.81
N LEU A 82 28.09 1.47 -10.12
CA LEU A 82 26.70 1.89 -10.03
C LEU A 82 26.52 3.26 -9.35
N GLU A 83 27.10 3.44 -8.16
CA GLU A 83 27.09 4.71 -7.41
C GLU A 83 27.61 5.87 -8.26
N ARG A 84 28.69 5.64 -9.02
CA ARG A 84 29.26 6.64 -9.93
C ARG A 84 28.28 7.06 -11.02
N GLU A 85 27.54 6.11 -11.60
CA GLU A 85 26.52 6.41 -12.62
C GLU A 85 25.30 7.13 -12.02
N PHE A 86 24.92 6.82 -10.78
CA PHE A 86 23.91 7.58 -10.03
C PHE A 86 24.32 9.02 -9.78
N LYS A 87 25.55 9.24 -9.31
CA LYS A 87 26.09 10.57 -9.05
C LYS A 87 26.11 11.42 -10.33
N LYS A 88 26.55 10.82 -11.44
CA LYS A 88 26.62 11.50 -12.76
C LYS A 88 25.25 11.88 -13.32
N LYS A 89 24.28 10.95 -13.30
CA LYS A 89 22.99 11.16 -14.01
C LYS A 89 21.92 11.83 -13.18
N LEU A 90 21.92 11.60 -11.86
CA LEU A 90 20.81 11.96 -10.98
C LEU A 90 21.21 12.89 -9.83
N ALA A 91 22.48 13.25 -9.73
CA ALA A 91 23.03 14.08 -8.63
C ALA A 91 22.68 13.52 -7.23
N ILE A 92 22.52 12.20 -7.12
CA ILE A 92 22.31 11.51 -5.86
C ILE A 92 23.68 11.13 -5.29
N GLU A 93 24.06 11.72 -4.16
CA GLU A 93 25.34 11.46 -3.50
C GLU A 93 25.23 10.44 -2.36
N ASP A 94 24.13 10.46 -1.60
CA ASP A 94 23.88 9.57 -0.47
C ASP A 94 22.97 8.42 -0.89
N LEU A 95 23.60 7.35 -1.38
CA LEU A 95 22.96 6.15 -1.90
C LEU A 95 23.32 4.94 -1.04
N ASN A 96 22.33 4.45 -0.31
CA ASN A 96 22.41 3.18 0.40
C ASN A 96 22.03 2.03 -0.53
N CYS A 97 22.44 0.82 -0.19
CA CYS A 97 22.09 -0.39 -0.94
C CYS A 97 21.77 -1.51 0.03
N GLU A 98 20.59 -2.12 -0.11
CA GLU A 98 20.23 -3.25 0.71
C GLU A 98 21.13 -4.47 0.40
N TYR A 99 21.40 -5.26 1.43
CA TYR A 99 22.17 -6.50 1.29
C TYR A 99 21.53 -7.49 0.30
N SER A 100 20.19 -7.53 0.27
CA SER A 100 19.40 -8.33 -0.68
C SER A 100 19.79 -8.04 -2.14
N VAL A 101 20.02 -6.77 -2.46
CA VAL A 101 20.44 -6.26 -3.77
C VAL A 101 21.89 -6.63 -4.04
N LEU A 102 22.79 -6.39 -3.08
CA LEU A 102 24.21 -6.69 -3.23
C LEU A 102 24.48 -8.14 -3.63
N ARG A 103 23.70 -9.10 -3.09
CA ARG A 103 23.83 -10.53 -3.41
C ARG A 103 23.62 -10.85 -4.89
N LYS A 104 22.78 -10.10 -5.60
CA LYS A 104 22.43 -10.38 -7.00
C LYS A 104 22.94 -9.32 -7.98
N LEU A 105 23.46 -8.19 -7.48
CA LEU A 105 23.88 -7.05 -8.29
C LEU A 105 24.88 -7.46 -9.38
N ALA A 106 25.89 -8.24 -9.02
CA ALA A 106 26.94 -8.68 -9.96
C ALA A 106 26.39 -9.51 -11.12
N HIS A 107 25.39 -10.35 -10.86
CA HIS A 107 24.74 -11.14 -11.90
C HIS A 107 23.92 -10.22 -12.81
N VAL A 108 23.03 -9.43 -12.23
CA VAL A 108 22.10 -8.57 -13.00
C VAL A 108 22.83 -7.51 -13.83
N VAL A 109 23.94 -6.95 -13.34
CA VAL A 109 24.76 -5.97 -14.08
C VAL A 109 25.54 -6.60 -15.25
N ARG A 110 25.86 -7.89 -15.18
CA ARG A 110 26.63 -8.57 -16.25
C ARG A 110 25.71 -9.08 -17.37
N GLU A 111 24.44 -9.29 -17.07
CA GLU A 111 23.41 -9.56 -18.06
C GLU A 111 23.10 -8.31 -18.90
N GLU A 112 22.51 -8.52 -20.09
CA GLU A 112 21.96 -7.46 -20.97
C GLU A 112 22.88 -6.22 -21.15
N LYS A 113 24.20 -6.45 -21.21
CA LYS A 113 25.23 -5.40 -21.41
C LYS A 113 25.17 -4.26 -20.36
N GLY A 114 24.75 -4.59 -19.14
CA GLY A 114 24.67 -3.66 -18.02
C GLY A 114 23.46 -2.75 -18.02
N GLU A 115 22.46 -3.02 -18.86
CA GLU A 115 21.16 -2.34 -18.79
C GLU A 115 20.30 -2.95 -17.68
N ILE A 116 20.06 -2.17 -16.64
CA ILE A 116 19.35 -2.60 -15.44
C ILE A 116 18.26 -1.61 -15.08
N THR A 117 17.23 -2.12 -14.40
CA THR A 117 16.18 -1.35 -13.75
C THR A 117 16.37 -1.41 -12.25
N ILE A 118 16.40 -0.25 -11.61
CA ILE A 118 16.73 -0.09 -10.20
C ILE A 118 15.51 0.46 -9.48
N ILE A 119 15.14 -0.19 -8.39
CA ILE A 119 14.06 0.28 -7.53
C ILE A 119 14.68 0.99 -6.32
N LEU A 120 14.34 2.26 -6.19
CA LEU A 120 14.81 3.14 -5.14
C LEU A 120 13.69 3.40 -4.15
N PHE A 121 14.05 3.46 -2.87
CA PHE A 121 13.21 3.93 -1.79
C PHE A 121 13.83 5.19 -1.17
N ARG A 122 13.04 6.25 -1.04
CA ARG A 122 13.46 7.49 -0.38
C ARG A 122 13.15 7.42 1.10
N GLN A 123 14.18 7.57 1.93
CA GLN A 123 14.03 7.73 3.37
C GLN A 123 14.61 9.08 3.77
N CYS A 124 13.75 10.03 4.16
CA CYS A 124 14.15 11.41 4.45
C CYS A 124 14.94 12.05 3.29
N GLN A 125 16.26 12.25 3.48
CA GLN A 125 17.17 12.85 2.49
C GLN A 125 18.03 11.83 1.75
N SER A 126 18.01 10.54 2.14
CA SER A 126 18.81 9.50 1.50
C SER A 126 17.97 8.61 0.58
N TRP A 127 18.63 8.04 -0.42
CA TRP A 127 18.04 7.04 -1.30
C TRP A 127 18.62 5.68 -0.95
N THR A 128 17.78 4.65 -0.96
CA THR A 128 18.20 3.26 -0.76
C THR A 128 17.81 2.45 -1.97
N ILE A 129 18.75 1.72 -2.56
CA ILE A 129 18.45 0.70 -3.56
C ILE A 129 17.86 -0.50 -2.83
N ILE A 130 16.58 -0.77 -3.08
CA ILE A 130 15.84 -1.88 -2.47
C ILE A 130 15.68 -3.06 -3.43
N ASP A 131 15.81 -2.83 -4.74
CA ASP A 131 15.78 -3.91 -5.72
C ASP A 131 16.57 -3.55 -7.00
N VAL A 132 17.04 -4.58 -7.70
CA VAL A 132 17.65 -4.47 -9.03
C VAL A 132 17.13 -5.60 -9.93
N LYS A 133 16.77 -5.23 -11.16
CA LYS A 133 16.18 -6.11 -12.18
C LYS A 133 16.85 -5.87 -13.53
N GLU A 134 16.75 -6.83 -14.41
CA GLU A 134 17.13 -6.68 -15.83
C GLU A 134 16.23 -5.65 -16.54
N ALA A 135 16.75 -4.95 -17.56
CA ALA A 135 16.02 -3.88 -18.25
C ALA A 135 14.65 -4.29 -18.81
N LYS A 136 14.51 -5.52 -19.32
CA LYS A 136 13.25 -6.05 -19.87
C LYS A 136 12.15 -6.27 -18.83
N ALA A 137 12.50 -6.23 -17.54
CA ALA A 137 11.59 -6.45 -16.42
C ALA A 137 11.02 -5.16 -15.82
N ALA A 138 11.18 -4.01 -16.49
CA ALA A 138 10.58 -2.75 -16.07
C ALA A 138 9.05 -2.89 -16.04
N LYS A 139 8.51 -3.08 -14.84
CA LYS A 139 7.07 -3.13 -14.57
C LYS A 139 6.67 -1.87 -13.82
N ASN A 140 5.42 -1.48 -13.98
CA ASN A 140 4.81 -0.38 -13.25
C ASN A 140 4.93 -0.66 -11.75
N ILE A 141 5.27 0.37 -10.98
CA ILE A 141 5.30 0.28 -9.52
C ILE A 141 3.91 0.64 -9.00
N TYR A 142 3.39 -0.23 -8.15
CA TYR A 142 2.13 0.00 -7.47
C TYR A 142 2.36 0.22 -5.98
N GLY A 143 1.48 1.01 -5.38
CA GLY A 143 1.40 1.22 -3.94
C GLY A 143 -0.01 0.94 -3.45
N LEU A 144 -0.13 0.76 -2.14
CA LEU A 144 -1.40 0.70 -1.45
C LEU A 144 -1.52 1.91 -0.53
N ALA A 145 -2.59 2.68 -0.67
CA ALA A 145 -2.99 3.64 0.34
C ALA A 145 -4.07 2.99 1.21
N CYS A 146 -3.85 2.99 2.52
CA CYS A 146 -4.72 2.33 3.49
C CYS A 146 -5.31 3.38 4.43
N ASP A 147 -6.64 3.46 4.49
CA ASP A 147 -7.36 4.24 5.50
C ASP A 147 -7.95 3.25 6.52
N ILE A 148 -7.46 3.32 7.76
CA ILE A 148 -7.85 2.43 8.84
C ILE A 148 -8.72 3.20 9.82
N GLY A 149 -10.02 3.26 9.51
CA GLY A 149 -11.04 3.78 10.40
C GLY A 149 -11.39 2.80 11.52
N THR A 150 -12.10 3.28 12.53
CA THR A 150 -12.60 2.43 13.63
C THR A 150 -13.60 1.39 13.12
N THR A 151 -14.51 1.77 12.24
CA THR A 151 -15.57 0.88 11.70
C THR A 151 -15.19 0.26 10.36
N THR A 152 -14.44 0.98 9.53
CA THR A 152 -14.17 0.59 8.13
C THR A 152 -12.68 0.67 7.84
N VAL A 153 -12.18 -0.25 7.03
CA VAL A 153 -10.84 -0.19 6.43
C VAL A 153 -11.02 -0.05 4.92
N VAL A 154 -10.35 0.93 4.31
CA VAL A 154 -10.37 1.19 2.87
C VAL A 154 -8.96 1.03 2.31
N LEU A 155 -8.85 0.34 1.17
CA LEU A 155 -7.60 0.15 0.45
C LEU A 155 -7.75 0.72 -0.97
N TYR A 156 -6.77 1.50 -1.39
CA TYR A 156 -6.63 2.02 -2.74
C TYR A 156 -5.38 1.43 -3.37
N LEU A 157 -5.52 0.76 -4.51
CA LEU A 157 -4.41 0.36 -5.36
C LEU A 157 -4.02 1.54 -6.25
N VAL A 158 -2.79 2.02 -6.13
CA VAL A 158 -2.30 3.22 -6.82
C VAL A 158 -1.13 2.85 -7.72
N GLU A 159 -1.16 3.27 -8.97
CA GLU A 159 0.03 3.28 -9.83
C GLU A 159 0.92 4.48 -9.46
N LEU A 160 2.11 4.23 -8.91
CA LEU A 160 2.94 5.29 -8.31
C LEU A 160 3.55 6.24 -9.34
N THR A 161 3.72 5.80 -10.59
CA THR A 161 4.28 6.64 -11.67
C THR A 161 3.29 7.69 -12.15
N SER A 162 2.01 7.33 -12.24
CA SER A 162 0.95 8.21 -12.73
C SER A 162 0.08 8.81 -11.62
N GLY A 163 0.22 8.32 -10.39
CA GLY A 163 -0.65 8.66 -9.27
C GLY A 163 -2.09 8.15 -9.43
N LYS A 164 -2.38 7.35 -10.46
CA LYS A 164 -3.74 6.89 -10.77
C LYS A 164 -4.19 5.82 -9.78
N ILE A 165 -5.40 5.97 -9.25
CA ILE A 165 -6.08 4.92 -8.50
C ILE A 165 -6.61 3.88 -9.49
N LEU A 166 -6.12 2.65 -9.40
CA LEU A 166 -6.50 1.54 -10.27
C LEU A 166 -7.70 0.76 -9.74
N SER A 167 -7.82 0.66 -8.42
CA SER A 167 -8.90 -0.05 -7.75
C SER A 167 -9.07 0.45 -6.33
N THR A 168 -10.29 0.36 -5.82
CA THR A 168 -10.63 0.64 -4.42
C THR A 168 -11.45 -0.50 -3.88
N THR A 169 -11.13 -0.94 -2.66
CA THR A 169 -11.94 -1.91 -1.91
C THR A 169 -12.07 -1.46 -0.47
N SER A 170 -13.16 -1.84 0.19
CA SER A 170 -13.34 -1.57 1.61
C SER A 170 -14.09 -2.70 2.30
N SER A 171 -13.82 -2.83 3.60
CA SER A 171 -14.44 -3.83 4.47
C SER A 171 -14.59 -3.29 5.89
N TYR A 172 -15.39 -3.97 6.70
CA TYR A 172 -15.48 -3.65 8.12
C TYR A 172 -14.15 -3.93 8.82
N ASN A 173 -13.78 -3.03 9.72
CA ASN A 173 -12.62 -3.22 10.57
C ASN A 173 -12.89 -4.40 11.51
N GLN A 174 -12.10 -5.47 11.36
CA GLN A 174 -12.28 -6.70 12.13
C GLN A 174 -11.99 -6.51 13.64
N GLN A 175 -11.37 -5.39 14.03
CA GLN A 175 -11.21 -5.01 15.44
C GLN A 175 -12.54 -4.70 16.14
N LEU A 176 -13.66 -4.60 15.42
CA LEU A 176 -15.00 -4.54 16.02
C LEU A 176 -15.25 -5.73 16.96
N LYS A 177 -14.67 -6.90 16.67
CA LYS A 177 -14.74 -8.09 17.55
C LYS A 177 -14.08 -7.89 18.91
N CYS A 178 -13.15 -6.94 19.01
CA CYS A 178 -12.40 -6.62 20.22
C CYS A 178 -12.99 -5.41 20.97
N GLY A 179 -14.00 -4.73 20.40
CA GLY A 179 -14.61 -3.55 20.98
C GLY A 179 -15.23 -2.64 19.91
N GLU A 180 -16.40 -2.09 20.20
CA GLU A 180 -17.15 -1.23 19.27
C GLU A 180 -16.51 0.16 19.13
N ASP A 181 -15.84 0.64 20.18
CA ASP A 181 -15.13 1.92 20.23
C ASP A 181 -13.63 1.77 20.57
N ILE A 182 -12.89 2.88 20.45
CA ILE A 182 -11.43 2.92 20.68
C ILE A 182 -11.05 2.55 22.12
N ILE A 183 -11.79 3.04 23.11
CA ILE A 183 -11.49 2.79 24.53
C ILE A 183 -11.70 1.32 24.86
N SER A 184 -12.80 0.74 24.39
CA SER A 184 -13.07 -0.70 24.53
C SER A 184 -11.95 -1.56 23.91
N ARG A 185 -11.40 -1.17 22.75
CA ARG A 185 -10.28 -1.88 22.11
C ARG A 185 -8.96 -1.74 22.87
N ILE A 186 -8.66 -0.56 23.43
CA ILE A 186 -7.48 -0.36 24.28
C ILE A 186 -7.57 -1.27 25.50
N ASN A 187 -8.74 -1.29 26.17
CA ASN A 187 -8.97 -2.15 27.32
C ASN A 187 -8.89 -3.64 26.95
N TYR A 188 -9.39 -4.04 25.79
CA TYR A 188 -9.25 -5.41 25.28
C TYR A 188 -7.78 -5.79 25.07
N ALA A 189 -6.98 -4.93 24.45
CA ALA A 189 -5.56 -5.18 24.19
C ALA A 189 -4.69 -5.23 25.46
N GLN A 190 -5.15 -4.62 26.56
CA GLN A 190 -4.49 -4.70 27.87
C GLN A 190 -4.76 -6.02 28.61
N LYS A 191 -5.76 -6.81 28.18
CA LYS A 191 -6.00 -8.12 28.78
C LYS A 191 -4.91 -9.09 28.31
N PRO A 192 -4.32 -9.88 29.22
CA PRO A 192 -3.35 -10.90 28.82
C PRO A 192 -4.03 -11.92 27.89
N ASP A 193 -3.40 -12.18 26.75
CA ASP A 193 -3.90 -13.14 25.76
C ASP A 193 -3.68 -14.57 26.30
N PRO A 194 -4.74 -15.38 26.49
CA PRO A 194 -4.59 -16.78 26.91
C PRO A 194 -3.84 -17.65 25.87
N HIS A 195 -3.72 -17.19 24.62
CA HIS A 195 -2.96 -17.85 23.56
C HIS A 195 -1.60 -17.19 23.27
N ASN A 196 -1.29 -16.07 23.92
CA ASN A 196 0.01 -15.41 23.85
C ASN A 196 0.37 -14.73 25.20
N PRO A 197 0.66 -15.53 26.24
CA PRO A 197 0.88 -15.03 27.59
C PRO A 197 2.15 -14.16 27.75
N LEU A 198 2.99 -14.06 26.71
CA LEU A 198 4.24 -13.30 26.71
C LEU A 198 4.19 -12.01 25.88
N GLY A 199 3.06 -11.69 25.22
CA GLY A 199 2.89 -10.45 24.46
C GLY A 199 3.84 -10.29 23.27
N LEU A 200 4.42 -11.38 22.77
CA LEU A 200 5.29 -11.35 21.59
C LEU A 200 4.41 -11.46 20.34
N LEU A 201 4.29 -10.38 19.57
CA LEU A 201 3.63 -10.38 18.26
C LEU A 201 4.12 -11.56 17.41
N PRO A 202 3.27 -12.17 16.56
CA PRO A 202 3.61 -13.33 15.74
C PRO A 202 4.80 -13.09 14.82
#